data_AF-A0A959K095-F1
#
_entry.id   AF-A0A959K095-F1
#
_cell.length_a   1.000
_cell.length_b   1.000
_cell.length_c   1.000
_cell.angle_alpha   90.00
_cell.angle_beta   90.00
_cell.angle_gamma   90.00
#
_symmetry.space_group_name_H-M   'P 1'
#
loop_
_entity.id
_entity.type
_entity.pdbx_description
1 polymer ?
#
loop_
_entity_poly.entity_id
_entity_poly.type
_entity_poly.pdbx_seq_one_letter_code
_entity_poly.pdbx_strand_id
1 'polypeptide(L)'
;MKLPSQFLGKLKLSLSGIEYFFSEHPNFTFLKKWGILIVFLFCCSSTILFAQNEAAVYGESNSSSSGRGVFGINTSQTGATQGVRGEVMSNHGSAIGVYGLVIENDGTGTGVKGQNNGTDGYAVWGQGGGGATGVLGQANSSTKYGVWAYNFGSGVALKAEGNGNLIEAWDLSPVDLRFRVSNTGNVTADGTYTSPAADFAELLDAEDHSNLEPGDVLAIGENGELVKSTSAYQKTVAGVYSTKPAFVGGSPIDVEPVGKVPLAVVGIVPVKVTGQNGKIEPGDLLVASDVAGYAMKAKKKTINGTVIGKALQSLDEEFGTIKMLVVLQ
;
A
#
# COMPACT_ATOMS: atom_id res chain seq x y z
N MET A 1 21.76 -47.04 24.46
CA MET A 1 22.44 -46.58 25.69
C MET A 1 22.11 -47.57 26.81
N LYS A 2 23.09 -48.31 27.34
CA LYS A 2 22.87 -49.14 28.55
C LYS A 2 22.91 -48.21 29.76
N LEU A 3 21.81 -48.06 30.48
CA LEU A 3 21.77 -47.29 31.72
C LEU A 3 22.55 -48.04 32.83
N PRO A 4 23.28 -47.33 33.71
CA PRO A 4 23.99 -47.94 34.84
C PRO A 4 23.02 -48.68 35.77
N SER A 5 23.45 -49.80 36.35
CA SER A 5 22.65 -50.69 37.22
C SER A 5 22.16 -50.07 38.54
N GLN A 6 22.45 -48.79 38.79
CA GLN A 6 22.11 -48.08 40.02
C GLN A 6 20.76 -47.31 39.94
N PHE A 7 20.05 -47.37 38.82
CA PHE A 7 18.78 -46.66 38.61
C PHE A 7 17.52 -47.55 38.64
N LEU A 8 17.65 -48.84 39.03
CA LEU A 8 16.57 -49.82 38.97
C LEU A 8 15.88 -50.02 40.34
N GLY A 9 15.21 -48.97 40.83
CA GLY A 9 14.18 -49.10 41.86
C GLY A 9 12.93 -49.74 41.24
N LYS A 10 12.74 -51.05 41.42
CA LYS A 10 11.63 -51.81 40.83
C LYS A 10 10.30 -51.52 41.55
N LEU A 11 9.54 -50.55 41.05
CA LEU A 11 8.07 -50.56 41.21
C LEU A 11 7.42 -50.72 39.84
N LYS A 12 7.18 -51.97 39.46
CA LYS A 12 6.50 -52.32 38.21
C LYS A 12 4.99 -52.29 38.45
N LEU A 13 4.35 -51.13 38.29
CA LEU A 13 2.90 -51.05 38.21
C LEU A 13 2.49 -51.28 36.76
N SER A 14 1.87 -52.43 36.48
CA SER A 14 1.28 -52.74 35.17
C SER A 14 -0.23 -52.50 35.26
N LEU A 15 -0.67 -51.35 34.79
CA LEU A 15 -2.07 -51.13 34.40
C LEU A 15 -2.09 -51.02 32.86
N SER A 16 -2.94 -51.82 32.23
CA SER A 16 -3.26 -51.74 30.79
C SER A 16 -2.06 -51.71 29.81
N GLY A 17 -0.99 -52.47 30.08
CA GLY A 17 0.14 -52.65 29.16
C GLY A 17 1.12 -51.47 29.11
N ILE A 18 1.14 -50.62 30.14
CA ILE A 18 2.11 -49.54 30.31
C ILE A 18 3.10 -49.94 31.40
N GLU A 19 4.41 -49.95 31.08
CA GLU A 19 5.45 -50.14 32.08
C GLU A 19 5.95 -48.78 32.58
N TYR A 20 5.67 -48.50 33.84
CA TYR A 20 6.18 -47.32 34.55
C TYR A 20 7.52 -47.66 35.21
N PHE A 21 8.53 -46.82 34.97
CA PHE A 21 9.81 -46.92 35.66
C PHE A 21 10.03 -45.65 36.48
N PHE A 22 9.95 -45.80 37.80
CA PHE A 22 10.25 -44.72 38.74
C PHE A 22 11.75 -44.73 39.02
N SER A 23 12.41 -43.59 38.84
CA SER A 23 13.79 -43.40 39.26
C SER A 23 13.81 -42.94 40.72
N GLU A 24 14.79 -43.38 41.51
CA GLU A 24 14.97 -42.92 42.90
C GLU A 24 15.47 -41.46 42.99
N HIS A 25 15.87 -40.86 41.86
CA HIS A 25 16.14 -39.44 41.80
C HIS A 25 14.82 -38.64 41.72
N PRO A 26 14.60 -37.64 42.59
CA PRO A 26 13.35 -36.87 42.69
C PRO A 26 12.98 -36.06 41.44
N ASN A 27 13.89 -36.02 40.46
CA ASN A 27 13.81 -35.16 39.28
C ASN A 27 13.56 -35.91 37.97
N PHE A 28 13.38 -37.25 38.00
CA PHE A 28 13.26 -38.05 36.79
C PHE A 28 12.15 -39.11 36.87
N THR A 29 11.24 -39.09 35.89
CA THR A 29 10.25 -40.16 35.67
C THR A 29 10.37 -40.68 34.25
N PHE A 30 10.42 -42.00 34.09
CA PHE A 30 10.54 -42.65 32.78
C PHE A 30 9.26 -43.43 32.45
N LEU A 31 8.74 -43.19 31.26
CA LEU A 31 7.55 -43.87 30.73
C LEU A 31 7.95 -44.58 29.45
N LYS A 32 7.80 -45.91 29.40
CA LYS A 32 8.10 -46.70 28.21
C LYS A 32 6.89 -47.48 27.75
N LYS A 33 6.48 -47.27 26.49
CA LYS A 33 5.40 -48.02 25.85
C LYS A 33 5.77 -48.25 24.37
N TRP A 34 5.67 -49.48 23.90
CA TRP A 34 5.92 -49.84 22.48
C TRP A 34 7.27 -49.36 21.90
N GLY A 35 8.33 -49.33 22.70
CA GLY A 35 9.67 -48.91 22.23
C GLY A 35 9.94 -47.41 22.31
N ILE A 36 8.92 -46.58 22.59
CA ILE A 36 9.07 -45.14 22.82
C ILE A 36 9.42 -44.92 24.29
N LEU A 37 10.51 -44.17 24.55
CA LEU A 37 10.92 -43.74 25.88
C LEU A 37 10.57 -42.26 26.05
N ILE A 38 9.69 -41.97 27.00
CA ILE A 38 9.35 -40.61 27.42
C ILE A 38 10.10 -40.33 28.72
N VAL A 39 10.90 -39.27 28.73
CA VAL A 39 11.67 -38.82 29.90
C VAL A 39 11.05 -37.53 30.41
N PHE A 40 10.57 -37.54 31.65
CA PHE A 40 10.15 -36.32 32.35
C PHE A 40 11.32 -35.85 33.22
N LEU A 41 11.89 -34.69 32.86
CA LEU A 41 12.83 -33.97 33.71
C LEU A 41 12.05 -32.96 34.55
N PHE A 42 12.13 -33.09 35.86
CA PHE A 42 11.65 -32.08 36.80
C PHE A 42 12.86 -31.39 37.40
N CYS A 43 13.26 -30.25 36.84
CA CYS A 43 14.31 -29.41 37.44
C CYS A 43 13.73 -28.02 37.69
N CYS A 44 13.52 -27.72 38.98
CA CYS A 44 13.19 -26.46 39.68
C CYS A 44 12.34 -25.34 39.04
N SER A 45 12.01 -25.33 37.75
CA SER A 45 11.07 -24.39 37.12
C SER A 45 10.59 -24.84 35.73
N SER A 46 11.01 -26.02 35.22
CA SER A 46 10.77 -26.41 33.82
C SER A 46 10.55 -27.91 33.66
N THR A 47 9.52 -28.28 32.90
CA THR A 47 9.26 -29.65 32.41
C THR A 47 9.57 -29.68 30.92
N ILE A 48 10.42 -30.59 30.46
CA ILE A 48 10.81 -30.72 29.05
C ILE A 48 10.41 -32.11 28.56
N LEU A 49 9.74 -32.17 27.39
CA LEU A 49 9.34 -33.40 26.72
C LEU A 49 10.22 -33.62 25.49
N PHE A 50 10.93 -34.74 25.43
CA PHE A 50 11.78 -35.13 24.29
C PHE A 50 11.25 -36.41 23.63
N ALA A 51 11.30 -36.47 22.29
CA ALA A 51 11.11 -37.70 21.51
C ALA A 51 12.26 -37.87 20.50
N GLN A 52 12.74 -39.10 20.32
CA GLN A 52 13.91 -39.38 19.47
C GLN A 52 13.57 -39.84 18.04
N ASN A 53 12.33 -40.24 17.74
CA ASN A 53 11.96 -40.82 16.44
C ASN A 53 10.60 -40.39 15.86
N GLU A 54 9.81 -39.56 16.54
CA GLU A 54 8.47 -39.08 16.10
C GLU A 54 8.15 -37.69 16.69
N ALA A 55 6.95 -37.15 16.43
CA ALA A 55 6.47 -35.89 17.01
C ALA A 55 6.54 -35.92 18.55
N ALA A 56 7.27 -34.97 19.15
CA ALA A 56 7.38 -34.88 20.61
C ALA A 56 6.07 -34.47 21.30
N VAL A 57 5.21 -33.75 20.58
CA VAL A 57 3.86 -33.35 21.02
C VAL A 57 2.91 -33.54 19.83
N TYR A 58 1.90 -34.39 20.00
CA TYR A 58 0.80 -34.56 19.03
C TYR A 58 -0.52 -34.21 19.71
N GLY A 59 -1.20 -33.18 19.22
CA GLY A 59 -2.48 -32.72 19.72
C GLY A 59 -3.52 -32.68 18.61
N GLU A 60 -4.53 -33.53 18.70
CA GLU A 60 -5.64 -33.64 17.74
C GLU A 60 -6.94 -33.23 18.43
N SER A 61 -7.80 -32.47 17.73
CA SER A 61 -9.11 -32.06 18.25
C SER A 61 -10.18 -32.27 17.17
N ASN A 62 -11.08 -33.22 17.38
CA ASN A 62 -12.14 -33.61 16.45
C ASN A 62 -13.51 -32.98 16.77
N SER A 63 -13.51 -31.71 17.20
CA SER A 63 -14.74 -30.99 17.52
C SER A 63 -15.45 -30.47 16.27
N SER A 64 -16.77 -30.64 16.20
CA SER A 64 -17.61 -30.24 15.06
C SER A 64 -18.03 -28.76 15.06
N SER A 65 -17.59 -27.96 16.04
CA SER A 65 -17.93 -26.53 16.11
C SER A 65 -16.86 -25.61 16.75
N SER A 66 -15.89 -26.14 17.50
CA SER A 66 -14.64 -25.42 17.90
C SER A 66 -13.64 -26.33 18.63
N GLY A 67 -12.34 -26.23 18.34
CA GLY A 67 -11.29 -27.05 18.97
C GLY A 67 -9.88 -26.48 18.77
N ARG A 68 -8.91 -26.90 19.61
CA ARG A 68 -7.47 -26.56 19.49
C ARG A 68 -6.64 -27.80 19.80
N GLY A 69 -5.73 -28.19 18.89
CA GLY A 69 -4.84 -29.34 19.07
C GLY A 69 -3.70 -29.10 20.05
N VAL A 70 -2.94 -28.01 19.87
CA VAL A 70 -1.80 -27.62 20.72
C VAL A 70 -1.86 -26.12 21.00
N PHE A 71 -1.70 -25.70 22.27
CA PHE A 71 -1.77 -24.30 22.70
C PHE A 71 -0.63 -23.97 23.69
N GLY A 72 0.26 -23.03 23.31
CA GLY A 72 1.29 -22.49 24.19
C GLY A 72 0.98 -21.04 24.57
N ILE A 73 1.01 -20.73 25.88
CA ILE A 73 0.74 -19.41 26.43
C ILE A 73 1.90 -18.94 27.30
N ASN A 74 2.29 -17.67 27.15
CA ASN A 74 3.25 -16.99 28.01
C ASN A 74 2.55 -15.78 28.66
N THR A 75 2.50 -15.72 29.99
CA THR A 75 1.74 -14.70 30.74
C THR A 75 2.62 -13.60 31.34
N SER A 76 3.92 -13.57 31.02
CA SER A 76 4.82 -12.52 31.49
C SER A 76 4.37 -11.14 31.00
N GLN A 77 4.22 -10.17 31.92
CA GLN A 77 3.77 -8.81 31.62
C GLN A 77 4.92 -7.83 31.29
N THR A 78 6.17 -8.28 31.43
CA THR A 78 7.38 -7.52 31.12
C THR A 78 8.48 -8.48 30.61
N GLY A 79 9.46 -7.96 29.87
CA GLY A 79 10.59 -8.72 29.33
C GLY A 79 10.35 -9.36 27.96
N ALA A 80 11.42 -9.83 27.30
CA ALA A 80 11.34 -10.48 26.00
C ALA A 80 11.03 -11.98 26.16
N THR A 81 9.76 -12.37 26.00
CA THR A 81 9.29 -13.74 26.19
C THR A 81 8.53 -14.27 24.97
N GLN A 82 8.37 -15.60 24.86
CA GLN A 82 7.75 -16.26 23.70
C GLN A 82 6.72 -17.30 24.16
N GLY A 83 5.58 -17.41 23.46
CA GLY A 83 4.53 -18.40 23.75
C GLY A 83 4.73 -19.76 23.05
N VAL A 84 5.09 -19.73 21.76
CA VAL A 84 5.41 -20.91 20.95
C VAL A 84 6.55 -20.54 20.00
N ARG A 85 7.59 -21.38 19.90
CA ARG A 85 8.72 -21.22 18.96
C ARG A 85 8.92 -22.52 18.20
N GLY A 86 8.93 -22.46 16.87
CA GLY A 86 9.36 -23.56 16.00
C GLY A 86 10.73 -23.24 15.40
N GLU A 87 11.69 -24.14 15.59
CA GLU A 87 13.06 -24.00 15.07
C GLU A 87 13.43 -25.21 14.24
N VAL A 88 14.17 -24.98 13.15
CA VAL A 88 14.71 -26.04 12.32
C VAL A 88 16.19 -25.80 12.09
N MET A 89 17.03 -26.79 12.40
CA MET A 89 18.49 -26.73 12.26
C MET A 89 19.01 -27.43 11.00
N SER A 90 18.09 -27.87 10.13
CA SER A 90 18.43 -28.53 8.87
C SER A 90 18.98 -27.52 7.87
N ASN A 91 20.04 -27.89 7.16
CA ASN A 91 20.63 -27.11 6.07
C ASN A 91 19.98 -27.41 4.70
N HIS A 92 18.89 -28.18 4.67
CA HIS A 92 18.15 -28.51 3.45
C HIS A 92 17.24 -27.36 3.03
N GLY A 93 17.16 -27.07 1.72
CA GLY A 93 16.39 -25.94 1.15
C GLY A 93 14.86 -26.02 1.28
N SER A 94 14.34 -26.98 2.05
CA SER A 94 12.90 -27.20 2.29
C SER A 94 12.59 -27.33 3.78
N ALA A 95 13.52 -26.94 4.65
CA ALA A 95 13.32 -26.95 6.09
C ALA A 95 12.23 -25.94 6.49
N ILE A 96 11.27 -26.37 7.32
CA ILE A 96 10.15 -25.53 7.77
C ILE A 96 10.13 -25.50 9.30
N GLY A 97 10.21 -24.31 9.90
CA GLY A 97 10.16 -24.14 11.36
C GLY A 97 8.73 -24.18 11.92
N VAL A 98 7.77 -23.55 11.24
CA VAL A 98 6.33 -23.57 11.57
C VAL A 98 5.51 -23.64 10.29
N TYR A 99 4.60 -24.61 10.19
CA TYR A 99 3.72 -24.80 9.03
C TYR A 99 2.25 -24.84 9.49
N GLY A 100 1.42 -23.96 8.92
CA GLY A 100 -0.02 -23.97 9.13
C GLY A 100 -0.74 -24.21 7.81
N LEU A 101 -1.52 -25.29 7.73
CA LEU A 101 -2.25 -25.73 6.55
C LEU A 101 -3.73 -25.87 6.87
N VAL A 102 -4.58 -25.34 5.98
CA VAL A 102 -6.02 -25.57 5.98
C VAL A 102 -6.36 -26.37 4.74
N ILE A 103 -7.08 -27.47 4.92
CA ILE A 103 -7.66 -28.29 3.85
C ILE A 103 -9.18 -28.16 3.98
N GLU A 104 -9.79 -27.27 3.20
CA GLU A 104 -11.24 -27.08 3.13
C GLU A 104 -11.73 -27.32 1.69
N ASN A 105 -12.89 -27.97 1.53
CA ASN A 105 -13.45 -28.26 0.20
C ASN A 105 -14.44 -27.17 -0.28
N ASP A 106 -14.88 -26.27 0.60
CA ASP A 106 -16.01 -25.37 0.36
C ASP A 106 -16.11 -24.18 1.36
N GLY A 107 -15.09 -23.94 2.19
CA GLY A 107 -15.09 -22.91 3.24
C GLY A 107 -14.00 -21.82 3.11
N THR A 108 -13.98 -20.89 4.08
CA THR A 108 -12.94 -19.88 4.26
C THR A 108 -12.10 -20.19 5.49
N GLY A 109 -10.93 -20.82 5.31
CA GLY A 109 -10.00 -21.09 6.40
C GLY A 109 -8.68 -20.31 6.30
N THR A 110 -7.96 -20.23 7.41
CA THR A 110 -6.66 -19.53 7.52
C THR A 110 -5.59 -20.46 8.08
N GLY A 111 -4.54 -20.74 7.30
CA GLY A 111 -3.42 -21.62 7.69
C GLY A 111 -2.57 -21.05 8.84
N VAL A 112 -2.22 -19.77 8.76
CA VAL A 112 -1.48 -19.04 9.82
C VAL A 112 -2.07 -17.64 9.94
N LYS A 113 -2.49 -17.24 11.15
CA LYS A 113 -3.01 -15.90 11.44
C LYS A 113 -2.19 -15.23 12.54
N GLY A 114 -1.54 -14.11 12.24
CA GLY A 114 -1.02 -13.20 13.26
C GLY A 114 -2.05 -12.12 13.58
N GLN A 115 -2.30 -11.85 14.87
CA GLN A 115 -3.20 -10.79 15.33
C GLN A 115 -2.57 -10.08 16.52
N ASN A 116 -2.38 -8.75 16.41
CA ASN A 116 -2.01 -7.88 17.51
C ASN A 116 -3.22 -6.98 17.86
N ASN A 117 -3.63 -6.96 19.12
CA ASN A 117 -4.72 -6.10 19.64
C ASN A 117 -4.19 -4.94 20.51
N GLY A 118 -2.87 -4.75 20.58
CA GLY A 118 -2.24 -3.63 21.29
C GLY A 118 -2.36 -2.32 20.51
N THR A 119 -2.09 -1.21 21.19
CA THR A 119 -2.05 0.13 20.57
C THR A 119 -0.79 0.37 19.74
N ASP A 120 0.17 -0.56 19.79
CA ASP A 120 1.43 -0.55 19.02
C ASP A 120 1.96 -2.00 18.84
N GLY A 121 2.84 -2.22 17.86
CA GLY A 121 3.51 -3.51 17.59
C GLY A 121 3.03 -4.28 16.34
N TYR A 122 3.79 -5.29 15.94
CA TYR A 122 3.57 -6.07 14.71
C TYR A 122 2.75 -7.35 14.95
N ALA A 123 1.74 -7.62 14.11
CA ALA A 123 0.96 -8.86 14.16
C ALA A 123 1.69 -10.05 13.51
N VAL A 124 2.50 -9.79 12.48
CA VAL A 124 3.37 -10.75 11.79
C VAL A 124 4.67 -10.02 11.45
N TRP A 125 5.83 -10.60 11.78
CA TRP A 125 7.15 -10.07 11.41
C TRP A 125 7.97 -11.18 10.77
N GLY A 126 8.34 -11.01 9.50
CA GLY A 126 9.34 -11.84 8.82
C GLY A 126 10.62 -11.05 8.55
N GLN A 127 11.78 -11.62 8.88
CA GLN A 127 13.09 -11.02 8.65
C GLN A 127 13.98 -12.02 7.91
N GLY A 128 14.58 -11.58 6.79
CA GLY A 128 15.60 -12.33 6.06
C GLY A 128 16.97 -11.66 6.22
N GLY A 129 18.02 -12.45 6.47
CA GLY A 129 19.41 -12.01 6.43
C GLY A 129 20.16 -12.63 5.25
N GLY A 130 21.26 -12.02 4.79
CA GLY A 130 22.19 -12.64 3.82
C GLY A 130 21.60 -12.98 2.45
N GLY A 131 20.65 -12.18 1.93
CA GLY A 131 19.99 -12.41 0.64
C GLY A 131 18.62 -13.11 0.72
N ALA A 132 18.12 -13.41 1.92
CA ALA A 132 16.80 -14.02 2.11
C ALA A 132 15.64 -13.02 2.00
N THR A 133 14.49 -13.47 1.47
CA THR A 133 13.21 -12.73 1.50
C THR A 133 12.57 -12.84 2.88
N GLY A 134 12.17 -11.70 3.48
CA GLY A 134 11.57 -11.69 4.82
C GLY A 134 10.15 -12.26 4.88
N VAL A 135 9.30 -11.96 3.89
CA VAL A 135 7.92 -12.46 3.76
C VAL A 135 7.62 -12.69 2.27
N LEU A 136 7.10 -13.86 1.91
CA LEU A 136 6.61 -14.18 0.55
C LEU A 136 5.12 -14.52 0.61
N GLY A 137 4.29 -13.74 -0.09
CA GLY A 137 2.88 -14.05 -0.31
C GLY A 137 2.65 -14.56 -1.72
N GLN A 138 2.19 -15.80 -1.86
CA GLN A 138 1.87 -16.42 -3.16
C GLN A 138 0.41 -16.88 -3.18
N ALA A 139 -0.29 -16.55 -4.26
CA ALA A 139 -1.60 -17.10 -4.55
C ALA A 139 -1.62 -17.67 -5.98
N ASN A 140 -2.04 -18.93 -6.13
CA ASN A 140 -2.26 -19.56 -7.43
C ASN A 140 -3.75 -19.47 -7.78
N SER A 141 -4.25 -18.25 -7.98
CA SER A 141 -5.67 -17.98 -8.21
C SER A 141 -5.84 -16.79 -9.16
N SER A 142 -6.84 -16.84 -10.04
CA SER A 142 -7.21 -15.73 -10.92
C SER A 142 -8.06 -14.66 -10.23
N THR A 143 -8.48 -14.88 -8.97
CA THR A 143 -9.43 -14.00 -8.25
C THR A 143 -8.99 -13.64 -6.84
N LYS A 144 -7.83 -14.13 -6.37
CA LYS A 144 -7.32 -13.88 -5.01
C LYS A 144 -5.96 -13.18 -5.06
N TYR A 145 -5.58 -12.60 -3.93
CA TYR A 145 -4.38 -11.79 -3.78
C TYR A 145 -3.24 -12.60 -3.17
N GLY A 146 -2.01 -12.43 -3.66
CA GLY A 146 -0.82 -12.98 -3.01
C GLY A 146 -0.53 -12.34 -1.65
N VAL A 147 -0.77 -11.03 -1.54
CA VAL A 147 -0.75 -10.25 -0.29
C VAL A 147 -1.92 -9.28 -0.31
N TRP A 148 -2.69 -9.21 0.78
CA TRP A 148 -3.76 -8.22 0.98
C TRP A 148 -3.46 -7.38 2.21
N ALA A 149 -3.14 -6.10 2.00
CA ALA A 149 -2.94 -5.11 3.06
C ALA A 149 -4.15 -4.16 3.12
N TYR A 150 -4.70 -3.93 4.30
CA TYR A 150 -5.91 -3.13 4.48
C TYR A 150 -5.95 -2.49 5.87
N ASN A 151 -6.49 -1.27 5.97
CA ASN A 151 -6.69 -0.55 7.23
C ASN A 151 -8.10 0.07 7.28
N PHE A 152 -8.90 -0.23 8.33
CA PHE A 152 -10.22 0.39 8.55
C PHE A 152 -10.12 1.82 9.12
N GLY A 153 -8.97 2.20 9.68
CA GLY A 153 -8.71 3.53 10.23
C GLY A 153 -8.05 4.49 9.24
N SER A 154 -7.66 5.67 9.72
CA SER A 154 -6.98 6.73 8.94
C SER A 154 -5.46 6.55 8.81
N GLY A 155 -4.92 5.44 9.32
CA GLY A 155 -3.47 5.15 9.26
C GLY A 155 -3.03 4.53 7.93
N VAL A 156 -1.75 4.16 7.85
CA VAL A 156 -1.15 3.59 6.64
C VAL A 156 -1.43 2.08 6.52
N ALA A 157 -2.01 1.63 5.40
CA ALA A 157 -2.23 0.20 5.12
C ALA A 157 -0.95 -0.52 4.67
N LEU A 158 -0.07 0.15 3.93
CA LEU A 158 1.24 -0.35 3.48
C LEU A 158 2.30 0.75 3.61
N LYS A 159 3.34 0.50 4.40
CA LYS A 159 4.50 1.38 4.56
C LYS A 159 5.74 0.65 4.02
N ALA A 160 6.44 1.28 3.08
CA ALA A 160 7.68 0.75 2.51
C ALA A 160 8.84 1.69 2.83
N GLU A 161 9.91 1.15 3.41
CA GLU A 161 11.13 1.88 3.76
C GLU A 161 12.33 1.05 3.32
N GLY A 162 13.31 1.70 2.69
CA GLY A 162 14.50 1.01 2.24
C GLY A 162 15.50 1.94 1.56
N ASN A 163 16.75 1.46 1.48
CA ASN A 163 17.83 2.16 0.79
C ASN A 163 17.85 1.92 -0.73
N GLY A 164 16.96 1.06 -1.25
CA GLY A 164 16.86 0.70 -2.67
C GLY A 164 15.49 1.06 -3.25
N ASN A 165 14.98 0.27 -4.19
CA ASN A 165 13.62 0.49 -4.68
C ASN A 165 12.60 0.20 -3.56
N LEU A 166 11.64 1.10 -3.39
CA LEU A 166 10.59 0.99 -2.37
C LEU A 166 9.47 0.08 -2.86
N ILE A 167 9.14 0.15 -4.15
CA ILE A 167 8.11 -0.68 -4.80
C ILE A 167 8.64 -1.13 -6.17
N GLU A 168 8.41 -2.39 -6.49
CA GLU A 168 8.61 -2.95 -7.82
C GLU A 168 7.41 -3.85 -8.17
N ALA A 169 6.93 -3.76 -9.41
CA ALA A 169 5.95 -4.69 -9.95
C ALA A 169 6.55 -5.37 -11.20
N TRP A 170 6.58 -6.70 -11.15
CA TRP A 170 7.17 -7.54 -12.19
C TRP A 170 6.10 -8.32 -12.93
N ASP A 171 6.25 -8.39 -14.24
CA ASP A 171 5.64 -9.40 -15.08
C ASP A 171 6.41 -10.73 -14.91
N LEU A 172 5.72 -11.86 -14.98
CA LEU A 172 6.32 -13.19 -14.80
C LEU A 172 6.66 -13.87 -16.12
N SER A 173 6.06 -13.44 -17.25
CA SER A 173 6.29 -14.06 -18.55
C SER A 173 6.03 -13.09 -19.72
N PRO A 174 7.09 -12.46 -20.28
CA PRO A 174 8.48 -12.57 -19.86
C PRO A 174 8.70 -11.92 -18.49
N VAL A 175 9.76 -12.36 -17.79
CA VAL A 175 10.18 -11.69 -16.55
C VAL A 175 10.67 -10.29 -16.90
N ASP A 176 9.91 -9.28 -16.48
CA ASP A 176 10.17 -7.88 -16.84
C ASP A 176 9.64 -6.91 -15.79
N LEU A 177 10.39 -5.85 -15.50
CA LEU A 177 10.01 -4.85 -14.49
C LEU A 177 9.08 -3.82 -15.14
N ARG A 178 7.80 -3.79 -14.72
CA ARG A 178 6.77 -2.94 -15.35
C ARG A 178 6.57 -1.59 -14.66
N PHE A 179 6.79 -1.54 -13.35
CA PHE A 179 6.57 -0.36 -12.53
C PHE A 179 7.53 -0.34 -11.36
N ARG A 180 8.05 0.85 -11.04
CA ARG A 180 9.00 1.03 -9.94
C ARG A 180 8.82 2.39 -9.26
N VAL A 181 8.94 2.37 -7.93
CA VAL A 181 9.18 3.56 -7.09
C VAL A 181 10.54 3.41 -6.43
N SER A 182 11.47 4.30 -6.75
CA SER A 182 12.82 4.34 -6.14
C SER A 182 12.81 4.98 -4.75
N ASN A 183 13.88 4.81 -3.97
CA ASN A 183 14.07 5.52 -2.69
C ASN A 183 14.14 7.05 -2.82
N THR A 184 14.43 7.59 -3.99
CA THR A 184 14.41 9.05 -4.23
C THR A 184 13.03 9.55 -4.65
N GLY A 185 12.01 8.69 -4.65
CA GLY A 185 10.64 9.04 -5.04
C GLY A 185 10.38 9.05 -6.54
N ASN A 186 11.36 8.73 -7.40
CA ASN A 186 11.11 8.63 -8.84
C ASN A 186 10.18 7.45 -9.14
N VAL A 187 9.15 7.72 -9.94
CA VAL A 187 8.17 6.73 -10.41
C VAL A 187 8.40 6.48 -11.90
N THR A 188 8.59 5.23 -12.29
CA THR A 188 8.78 4.80 -13.69
C THR A 188 7.82 3.66 -14.02
N ALA A 189 7.24 3.68 -15.22
CA ALA A 189 6.37 2.63 -15.75
C ALA A 189 6.59 2.45 -17.24
N ASP A 190 6.46 1.21 -17.76
CA ASP A 190 6.49 0.94 -19.20
C ASP A 190 5.22 1.43 -19.92
N GLY A 191 4.11 1.46 -19.19
CA GLY A 191 2.81 1.90 -19.68
C GLY A 191 2.55 3.39 -19.53
N THR A 192 1.32 3.80 -19.80
CA THR A 192 0.88 5.19 -19.68
C THR A 192 0.23 5.48 -18.33
N TYR A 193 0.36 6.72 -17.86
CA TYR A 193 -0.50 7.26 -16.79
C TYR A 193 -1.78 7.82 -17.40
N THR A 194 -2.93 7.30 -16.98
CA THR A 194 -4.24 7.68 -17.53
C THR A 194 -5.10 8.36 -16.48
N SER A 195 -5.67 9.51 -16.81
CA SER A 195 -6.62 10.25 -15.98
C SER A 195 -7.88 10.57 -16.80
N PRO A 196 -9.08 10.63 -16.19
CA PRO A 196 -10.30 11.07 -16.89
C PRO A 196 -10.32 12.58 -17.19
N ALA A 197 -9.46 13.37 -16.55
CA ALA A 197 -9.23 14.78 -16.91
C ALA A 197 -8.30 14.87 -18.14
N ALA A 198 -8.29 16.03 -18.81
CA ALA A 198 -7.69 16.16 -20.14
C ALA A 198 -6.68 17.32 -20.27
N ASP A 199 -6.23 17.88 -19.14
CA ASP A 199 -5.33 19.03 -19.08
C ASP A 199 -4.12 18.79 -18.17
N PHE A 200 -3.01 19.44 -18.52
CA PHE A 200 -1.84 19.57 -17.68
C PHE A 200 -1.83 20.98 -17.09
N ALA A 201 -1.75 21.05 -15.77
CA ALA A 201 -1.65 22.30 -15.04
C ALA A 201 -0.33 22.44 -14.31
N GLU A 202 0.18 23.66 -14.24
CA GLU A 202 1.28 24.02 -13.34
C GLU A 202 0.75 24.83 -12.17
N LEU A 203 1.20 24.48 -10.98
CA LEU A 203 0.80 25.14 -9.76
C LEU A 203 1.65 26.40 -9.54
N LEU A 204 1.04 27.57 -9.72
CA LEU A 204 1.71 28.88 -9.72
C LEU A 204 1.15 29.80 -8.65
N ASP A 205 1.97 30.74 -8.15
CA ASP A 205 1.56 31.72 -7.16
C ASP A 205 0.53 32.70 -7.74
N ALA A 206 -0.48 33.05 -6.94
CA ALA A 206 -1.49 34.04 -7.28
C ALA A 206 -1.46 35.21 -6.29
N GLU A 207 -1.57 36.42 -6.81
CA GLU A 207 -1.50 37.65 -6.00
C GLU A 207 -2.65 37.71 -4.98
N ASP A 208 -3.86 37.34 -5.40
CA ASP A 208 -5.02 37.17 -4.54
C ASP A 208 -5.83 35.94 -4.97
N HIS A 209 -5.44 34.77 -4.45
CA HIS A 209 -6.13 33.50 -4.70
C HIS A 209 -7.63 33.55 -4.33
N SER A 210 -8.04 34.36 -3.34
CA SER A 210 -9.44 34.43 -2.90
C SER A 210 -10.37 35.06 -3.94
N ASN A 211 -9.79 35.82 -4.86
CA ASN A 211 -10.49 36.46 -5.97
C ASN A 211 -10.46 35.61 -7.26
N LEU A 212 -9.87 34.42 -7.26
CA LEU A 212 -9.78 33.55 -8.43
C LEU A 212 -10.71 32.36 -8.30
N GLU A 213 -11.33 31.98 -9.41
CA GLU A 213 -12.20 30.80 -9.48
C GLU A 213 -11.93 29.95 -10.73
N PRO A 214 -12.20 28.63 -10.68
CA PRO A 214 -12.02 27.76 -11.83
C PRO A 214 -12.72 28.29 -13.09
N GLY A 215 -12.04 28.16 -14.23
CA GLY A 215 -12.48 28.67 -15.52
C GLY A 215 -12.11 30.14 -15.79
N ASP A 216 -11.57 30.87 -14.80
CA ASP A 216 -11.01 32.20 -15.04
C ASP A 216 -9.84 32.14 -16.02
N VAL A 217 -9.83 33.06 -16.98
CA VAL A 217 -8.66 33.39 -17.79
C VAL A 217 -7.69 34.19 -16.93
N LEU A 218 -6.47 33.67 -16.77
CA LEU A 218 -5.45 34.26 -15.91
C LEU A 218 -4.32 34.86 -16.73
N ALA A 219 -3.74 35.92 -16.20
CA ALA A 219 -2.61 36.63 -16.77
C ALA A 219 -1.49 36.77 -15.73
N ILE A 220 -0.28 37.02 -16.23
CA ILE A 220 0.88 37.35 -15.41
C ILE A 220 0.78 38.83 -15.02
N GLY A 221 0.69 39.09 -13.71
CA GLY A 221 0.71 40.41 -13.12
C GLY A 221 2.12 41.01 -13.05
N GLU A 222 2.24 42.23 -12.52
CA GLU A 222 3.52 42.96 -12.46
C GLU A 222 4.57 42.25 -11.61
N ASN A 223 4.15 41.54 -10.57
CA ASN A 223 5.02 40.80 -9.66
C ASN A 223 5.36 39.39 -10.16
N GLY A 224 4.88 38.99 -11.35
CA GLY A 224 5.05 37.64 -11.90
C GLY A 224 4.03 36.62 -11.39
N GLU A 225 3.14 37.02 -10.48
CA GLU A 225 2.06 36.19 -9.94
C GLU A 225 0.82 36.22 -10.83
N LEU A 226 -0.04 35.20 -10.70
CA LEU A 226 -1.28 35.10 -11.46
C LEU A 226 -2.34 36.06 -10.94
N VAL A 227 -2.98 36.75 -11.89
CA VAL A 227 -4.13 37.62 -11.68
C VAL A 227 -5.22 37.29 -12.71
N LYS A 228 -6.46 37.71 -12.47
CA LYS A 228 -7.50 37.67 -13.52
C LYS A 228 -7.07 38.52 -14.71
N SER A 229 -7.29 38.05 -15.93
CA SER A 229 -7.17 38.91 -17.12
C SER A 229 -8.20 40.04 -17.04
N THR A 230 -7.88 41.26 -17.47
CA THR A 230 -8.75 42.43 -17.33
C THR A 230 -8.89 43.26 -18.60
N SER A 231 -8.27 42.85 -19.70
CA SER A 231 -8.30 43.61 -20.95
C SER A 231 -8.43 42.71 -22.18
N ALA A 232 -9.19 43.18 -23.17
CA ALA A 232 -9.30 42.54 -24.46
C ALA A 232 -7.92 42.34 -25.11
N TYR A 233 -7.65 41.12 -25.60
CA TYR A 233 -6.36 40.76 -26.23
C TYR A 233 -5.14 41.04 -25.32
N GLN A 234 -5.29 40.87 -24.00
CA GLN A 234 -4.18 41.02 -23.06
C GLN A 234 -3.02 40.07 -23.40
N LYS A 235 -1.83 40.64 -23.62
CA LYS A 235 -0.62 39.92 -24.04
C LYS A 235 0.03 39.11 -22.93
N THR A 236 -0.27 39.41 -21.67
CA THR A 236 0.30 38.70 -20.51
C THR A 236 -0.55 37.51 -20.10
N VAL A 237 -1.54 37.12 -20.89
CA VAL A 237 -2.38 35.96 -20.61
C VAL A 237 -1.54 34.69 -20.55
N ALA A 238 -1.77 33.87 -19.53
CA ALA A 238 -0.94 32.70 -19.22
C ALA A 238 -1.67 31.38 -19.45
N GLY A 239 -2.99 31.36 -19.22
CA GLY A 239 -3.78 30.14 -19.31
C GLY A 239 -5.12 30.30 -18.60
N VAL A 240 -5.68 29.19 -18.15
CA VAL A 240 -6.98 29.15 -17.48
C VAL A 240 -6.85 28.43 -16.14
N TYR A 241 -7.53 28.89 -15.11
CA TYR A 241 -7.63 28.18 -13.83
C TYR A 241 -8.32 26.82 -14.06
N SER A 242 -7.56 25.72 -13.95
CA SER A 242 -8.11 24.36 -14.05
C SER A 242 -8.96 23.97 -12.84
N THR A 243 -10.13 23.38 -13.10
CA THR A 243 -11.00 22.84 -12.03
C THR A 243 -10.49 21.51 -11.47
N LYS A 244 -9.94 20.65 -12.33
CA LYS A 244 -9.52 19.28 -11.97
C LYS A 244 -8.52 18.77 -13.00
N PRO A 245 -7.24 19.15 -12.87
CA PRO A 245 -6.20 18.78 -13.82
C PRO A 245 -5.92 17.28 -13.86
N ALA A 246 -5.51 16.78 -15.03
CA ALA A 246 -5.06 15.39 -15.19
C ALA A 246 -3.70 15.16 -14.53
N PHE A 247 -2.83 16.16 -14.65
CA PHE A 247 -1.48 16.20 -14.10
C PHE A 247 -1.21 17.59 -13.55
N VAL A 248 -0.55 17.65 -12.39
CA VAL A 248 -0.15 18.91 -11.74
C VAL A 248 1.36 18.92 -11.55
N GLY A 249 2.01 19.89 -12.19
CA GLY A 249 3.41 20.24 -11.91
C GLY A 249 3.52 21.21 -10.73
N GLY A 250 4.68 21.23 -10.04
CA GLY A 250 4.98 22.23 -9.01
C GLY A 250 4.31 21.99 -7.64
N SER A 251 3.71 20.82 -7.41
CA SER A 251 3.07 20.45 -6.14
C SER A 251 3.97 19.51 -5.31
N PRO A 252 4.80 20.03 -4.39
CA PRO A 252 5.58 19.19 -3.47
C PRO A 252 4.67 18.40 -2.52
N ILE A 253 5.08 17.19 -2.14
CA ILE A 253 4.28 16.29 -1.29
C ILE A 253 4.16 16.77 0.16
N ASP A 254 5.20 17.43 0.69
CA ASP A 254 5.30 17.80 2.12
C ASP A 254 4.87 19.25 2.41
N VAL A 255 4.43 20.01 1.40
CA VAL A 255 4.08 21.43 1.56
C VAL A 255 2.71 21.67 0.97
N GLU A 256 1.79 22.12 1.81
CA GLU A 256 0.47 22.57 1.37
C GLU A 256 0.62 23.78 0.42
N PRO A 257 -0.04 23.75 -0.75
CA PRO A 257 0.12 24.78 -1.78
C PRO A 257 -0.72 26.03 -1.48
N VAL A 258 -0.44 26.69 -0.36
CA VAL A 258 -1.16 27.90 0.07
C VAL A 258 -0.96 29.02 -0.95
N GLY A 259 -2.06 29.62 -1.42
CA GLY A 259 -2.04 30.76 -2.34
C GLY A 259 -1.68 30.41 -3.79
N LYS A 260 -1.56 29.13 -4.14
CA LYS A 260 -1.22 28.69 -5.50
C LYS A 260 -2.46 28.25 -6.29
N VAL A 261 -2.43 28.45 -7.60
CA VAL A 261 -3.48 28.09 -8.55
C VAL A 261 -2.98 27.07 -9.56
N PRO A 262 -3.72 25.97 -9.82
CA PRO A 262 -3.43 25.09 -10.94
C PRO A 262 -3.80 25.77 -12.27
N LEU A 263 -2.81 26.33 -12.95
CA LEU A 263 -2.96 26.96 -14.25
C LEU A 263 -2.85 25.90 -15.35
N ALA A 264 -3.94 25.63 -16.06
CA ALA A 264 -3.89 24.82 -17.27
C ALA A 264 -3.13 25.55 -18.38
N VAL A 265 -2.02 24.95 -18.81
CA VAL A 265 -1.16 25.44 -19.89
C VAL A 265 -1.38 24.67 -21.19
N VAL A 266 -1.91 23.45 -21.12
CA VAL A 266 -2.28 22.64 -22.28
C VAL A 266 -3.41 21.67 -21.94
N GLY A 267 -4.23 21.34 -22.95
CA GLY A 267 -5.29 20.34 -22.86
C GLY A 267 -6.69 20.96 -22.84
N ILE A 268 -7.69 20.26 -22.31
CA ILE A 268 -9.08 20.67 -22.40
C ILE A 268 -9.61 21.11 -21.03
N VAL A 269 -10.07 22.36 -20.95
CA VAL A 269 -10.61 22.94 -19.71
C VAL A 269 -11.96 23.63 -19.95
N PRO A 270 -12.84 23.68 -18.93
CA PRO A 270 -13.91 24.67 -18.91
C PRO A 270 -13.31 26.08 -18.78
N VAL A 271 -13.77 27.02 -19.59
CA VAL A 271 -13.37 28.43 -19.55
C VAL A 271 -14.60 29.32 -19.57
N LYS A 272 -14.57 30.38 -18.76
CA LYS A 272 -15.59 31.43 -18.76
C LYS A 272 -15.45 32.27 -20.01
N VAL A 273 -16.56 32.50 -20.69
CA VAL A 273 -16.59 33.21 -21.97
C VAL A 273 -17.71 34.25 -22.00
N THR A 274 -17.48 35.32 -22.74
CA THR A 274 -18.50 36.30 -23.09
C THR A 274 -18.84 36.22 -24.58
N GLY A 275 -20.04 36.66 -24.93
CA GLY A 275 -20.48 36.86 -26.32
C GLY A 275 -19.85 38.08 -27.00
N GLN A 276 -18.84 38.71 -26.39
CA GLN A 276 -18.11 39.81 -27.04
C GLN A 276 -17.46 39.31 -28.34
N ASN A 277 -17.49 40.16 -29.37
CA ASN A 277 -17.10 39.84 -30.75
C ASN A 277 -17.97 38.77 -31.45
N GLY A 278 -19.15 38.47 -30.89
CA GLY A 278 -20.18 37.64 -31.52
C GLY A 278 -20.21 36.20 -31.00
N LYS A 279 -21.15 35.42 -31.56
CA LYS A 279 -21.35 34.00 -31.25
C LYS A 279 -20.04 33.22 -31.35
N ILE A 280 -19.76 32.42 -30.31
CA ILE A 280 -18.64 31.48 -30.28
C ILE A 280 -19.12 30.17 -30.91
N GLU A 281 -18.33 29.63 -31.83
CA GLU A 281 -18.54 28.35 -32.48
C GLU A 281 -17.31 27.46 -32.28
N PRO A 282 -17.47 26.12 -32.26
CA PRO A 282 -16.34 25.21 -32.20
C PRO A 282 -15.31 25.52 -33.30
N GLY A 283 -14.05 25.66 -32.90
CA GLY A 283 -12.96 26.03 -33.80
C GLY A 283 -12.55 27.50 -33.77
N ASP A 284 -13.37 28.38 -33.19
CA ASP A 284 -13.02 29.78 -32.99
C ASP A 284 -11.82 29.93 -32.06
N LEU A 285 -10.90 30.84 -32.41
CA LEU A 285 -9.84 31.25 -31.52
C LEU A 285 -10.41 32.13 -30.41
N LEU A 286 -9.95 31.90 -29.18
CA LEU A 286 -10.34 32.65 -28.00
C LEU A 286 -9.17 33.47 -27.47
N VAL A 287 -9.47 34.68 -27.02
CA VAL A 287 -8.55 35.66 -26.41
C VAL A 287 -9.16 36.16 -25.10
N ALA A 288 -8.35 36.78 -24.23
CA ALA A 288 -8.88 37.49 -23.05
C ALA A 288 -9.87 38.59 -23.48
N SER A 289 -10.92 38.80 -22.68
CA SER A 289 -11.97 39.81 -22.89
C SER A 289 -11.78 41.03 -22.00
N ASP A 290 -12.60 42.06 -22.19
CA ASP A 290 -12.63 43.22 -21.29
C ASP A 290 -13.36 42.91 -19.96
N VAL A 291 -14.05 41.77 -19.88
CA VAL A 291 -14.65 41.28 -18.64
C VAL A 291 -13.62 40.44 -17.89
N ALA A 292 -13.39 40.82 -16.63
CA ALA A 292 -12.31 40.25 -15.84
C ALA A 292 -12.45 38.72 -15.67
N GLY A 293 -11.42 37.96 -16.05
CA GLY A 293 -11.40 36.49 -16.01
C GLY A 293 -12.16 35.79 -17.13
N TYR A 294 -12.73 36.50 -18.11
CA TYR A 294 -13.47 35.88 -19.21
C TYR A 294 -12.69 35.92 -20.52
N ALA A 295 -12.87 34.90 -21.33
CA ALA A 295 -12.46 34.85 -22.73
C ALA A 295 -13.55 35.40 -23.66
N MET A 296 -13.18 35.75 -24.89
CA MET A 296 -14.10 36.12 -25.96
C MET A 296 -13.59 35.64 -27.31
N LYS A 297 -14.45 35.66 -28.33
CA LYS A 297 -14.07 35.32 -29.70
C LYS A 297 -13.00 36.30 -30.23
N ALA A 298 -11.96 35.75 -30.85
CA ALA A 298 -10.98 36.56 -31.57
C ALA A 298 -11.56 37.10 -32.89
N LYS A 299 -11.20 38.33 -33.24
CA LYS A 299 -11.42 38.90 -34.59
C LYS A 299 -10.36 38.36 -35.56
N LYS A 300 -10.59 38.57 -36.87
CA LYS A 300 -9.77 38.01 -37.97
C LYS A 300 -8.25 38.21 -37.89
N LYS A 301 -7.75 39.20 -37.14
CA LYS A 301 -6.31 39.44 -36.97
C LYS A 301 -5.96 39.32 -35.49
N THR A 302 -5.36 38.20 -35.10
CA THR A 302 -4.82 37.98 -33.76
C THR A 302 -3.39 38.51 -33.67
N ILE A 303 -2.98 38.82 -32.44
CA ILE A 303 -1.59 39.16 -32.11
C ILE A 303 -1.01 37.93 -31.41
N ASN A 304 0.20 37.50 -31.77
CA ASN A 304 0.88 36.41 -31.07
C ASN A 304 1.04 36.75 -29.59
N GLY A 305 0.84 35.77 -28.73
CA GLY A 305 0.78 35.91 -27.27
C GLY A 305 -0.57 36.38 -26.73
N THR A 306 -1.63 36.46 -27.54
CA THR A 306 -2.98 36.85 -27.05
C THR A 306 -4.00 35.73 -27.13
N VAL A 307 -3.71 34.68 -27.92
CA VAL A 307 -4.60 33.54 -28.12
C VAL A 307 -4.36 32.56 -26.97
N ILE A 308 -5.42 32.26 -26.23
CA ILE A 308 -5.38 31.31 -25.11
C ILE A 308 -5.81 29.91 -25.51
N GLY A 309 -6.56 29.79 -26.60
CA GLY A 309 -7.10 28.50 -26.98
C GLY A 309 -8.12 28.56 -28.11
N LYS A 310 -8.77 27.42 -28.31
CA LYS A 310 -9.79 27.22 -29.33
C LYS A 310 -11.05 26.62 -28.72
N ALA A 311 -12.20 27.22 -29.02
CA ALA A 311 -13.49 26.75 -28.54
C ALA A 311 -13.77 25.31 -29.01
N LEU A 312 -14.26 24.47 -28.12
CA LEU A 312 -14.78 23.13 -28.43
C LEU A 312 -16.31 23.05 -28.33
N GLN A 313 -16.93 24.09 -27.79
CA GLN A 313 -18.38 24.22 -27.70
C GLN A 313 -18.79 25.64 -28.14
N SER A 314 -20.05 25.76 -28.55
CA SER A 314 -20.62 27.06 -28.90
C SER A 314 -21.09 27.84 -27.68
N LEU A 315 -21.15 29.16 -27.80
CA LEU A 315 -21.87 30.06 -26.89
C LEU A 315 -22.73 31.01 -27.72
N ASP A 316 -24.04 31.03 -27.45
CA ASP A 316 -25.03 31.93 -28.08
C ASP A 316 -25.67 32.90 -27.07
N GLU A 317 -25.12 32.94 -25.86
CA GLU A 317 -25.56 33.79 -24.75
C GLU A 317 -24.50 34.87 -24.45
N GLU A 318 -24.83 35.84 -23.60
CA GLU A 318 -23.91 36.91 -23.24
C GLU A 318 -22.73 36.39 -22.40
N PHE A 319 -22.99 35.42 -21.52
CA PHE A 319 -22.00 34.81 -20.64
C PHE A 319 -22.22 33.30 -20.57
N GLY A 320 -21.15 32.55 -20.34
CA GLY A 320 -21.26 31.13 -20.03
C GLY A 320 -19.91 30.48 -19.80
N THR A 321 -19.92 29.17 -19.63
CA THR A 321 -18.72 28.35 -19.50
C THR A 321 -18.73 27.30 -20.61
N ILE A 322 -17.67 27.27 -21.41
CA ILE A 322 -17.52 26.31 -22.50
C ILE A 322 -16.23 25.52 -22.36
N LYS A 323 -16.16 24.34 -22.96
CA LYS A 323 -14.91 23.62 -23.12
C LYS A 323 -14.04 24.30 -24.18
N MET A 324 -12.77 24.47 -23.86
CA MET A 324 -11.75 25.03 -24.74
C MET A 324 -10.53 24.11 -24.74
N LEU A 325 -9.92 23.95 -25.92
CA LEU A 325 -8.57 23.41 -26.04
C LEU A 325 -7.58 24.55 -25.80
N VAL A 326 -6.82 24.47 -24.71
CA VAL A 326 -5.75 25.42 -24.38
C VAL A 326 -4.60 25.25 -25.37
N VAL A 327 -4.30 26.32 -26.09
CA VAL A 327 -3.16 26.43 -27.03
C VAL A 327 -2.64 27.85 -26.95
N LEU A 328 -1.76 28.13 -26.00
CA LEU A 328 -1.12 29.44 -25.90
C LEU A 328 -0.23 29.67 -27.13
N GLN A 329 -0.56 30.67 -27.95
CA GLN A 329 0.13 31.01 -29.22
C GLN A 329 0.50 32.48 -29.29
#